data_AF-G0TX29-F1
#
_entry.id   AF-G0TX29-F1
#
_cell.length_a   1.000
_cell.length_b   1.000
_cell.length_c   1.000
_cell.angle_alpha   90.00
_cell.angle_beta   90.00
_cell.angle_gamma   90.00
#
_symmetry.space_group_name_H-M   'P 1'
#
loop_
_entity.id
_entity.type
_entity.pdbx_description
1 polymer ?
#
loop_
_entity_poly.entity_id
_entity_poly.type
_entity_poly.pdbx_seq_one_letter_code
_entity_poly.pdbx_strand_id
1 'polypeptide(L)'
;APDMTLANALRLFMAPMVQARRRQDGVRGLVAKQRFHRGDVLLSVPLRWCYLPHASRNLRRLRRYNRTTLVPESVLWLHRLSPDMPEDRVTLTASVSTEEGRVLTLTLSPVEASLAVSVALRYFWQKIIMLKDRNGIGRQALGPPRVRIADLYVSSLPLEDYLSYGLEAPYFSSAEYESNMHSNIEQIAWNLRDCILSHAPQEEYIIYDARPSELDSVILAGIYVVRARTIRMKVIHGADTSIDSATSIIAPIVDALNHSAEDATCEACISLPRSAVVVRAAREIAAGEELTLNYHSFTNQSTGGRLDVPGGRCRPATDDTDEEGMWESRYLFPHESGMNIH
;
A
#
# COMPACT_ATOMS: atom_id res chain seq x y z
N ALA A 1 26.37 3.07 10.35
CA ALA A 1 25.38 3.84 9.57
C ALA A 1 25.45 3.42 8.11
N PRO A 2 24.51 2.58 7.62
CA PRO A 2 24.43 2.30 6.19
C PRO A 2 22.98 2.20 5.65
N ASP A 3 21.98 2.92 6.15
CA ASP A 3 20.59 2.66 5.70
C ASP A 3 19.97 3.88 5.05
N MET A 4 19.98 3.84 3.71
CA MET A 4 19.08 4.51 2.76
C MET A 4 19.40 4.10 1.31
N THR A 5 19.65 2.81 1.12
CA THR A 5 20.02 2.20 -0.17
C THR A 5 18.93 2.41 -1.23
N LEU A 6 17.65 2.36 -0.85
CA LEU A 6 16.52 2.60 -1.75
C LEU A 6 16.41 4.06 -2.18
N ALA A 7 16.48 5.03 -1.25
CA ALA A 7 16.42 6.46 -1.58
C ALA A 7 17.51 6.86 -2.57
N ASN A 8 18.73 6.37 -2.35
CA ASN A 8 19.87 6.58 -3.22
C ASN A 8 19.66 5.92 -4.59
N ALA A 9 19.15 4.69 -4.63
CA ALA A 9 18.86 3.98 -5.88
C ALA A 9 17.78 4.69 -6.72
N LEU A 10 16.77 5.27 -6.06
CA LEU A 10 15.69 6.04 -6.67
C LEU A 10 16.11 7.48 -7.05
N ARG A 11 17.29 7.93 -6.59
CA ARG A 11 17.83 9.29 -6.72
C ARG A 11 16.86 10.35 -6.18
N LEU A 12 16.33 10.09 -4.99
CA LEU A 12 15.37 10.98 -4.35
C LEU A 12 16.08 12.12 -3.65
N PHE A 13 15.44 13.29 -3.62
CA PHE A 13 15.77 14.26 -2.59
C PHE A 13 15.17 13.77 -1.28
N MET A 14 16.02 13.65 -0.27
CA MET A 14 15.64 13.24 1.07
C MET A 14 16.50 14.01 2.06
N ALA A 15 15.84 14.72 2.97
CA ALA A 15 16.53 15.44 4.03
C ALA A 15 17.27 14.45 4.97
N PRO A 16 18.25 14.91 5.77
CA PRO A 16 19.00 14.03 6.66
C PRO A 16 18.10 13.34 7.70
N MET A 17 17.79 12.07 7.45
CA MET A 17 16.95 11.23 8.30
C MET A 17 17.45 9.79 8.35
N VAL A 18 16.90 8.99 9.27
CA VAL A 18 17.22 7.56 9.43
C VAL A 18 15.94 6.78 9.67
N GLN A 19 15.88 5.56 9.15
CA GLN A 19 14.83 4.64 9.54
C GLN A 19 15.23 3.96 10.86
N ALA A 20 14.41 4.06 11.89
CA ALA A 20 14.70 3.51 13.21
C ALA A 20 13.44 2.89 13.82
N ARG A 21 13.61 1.90 14.70
CA ARG A 21 12.51 1.39 15.52
C ARG A 21 12.28 2.35 16.69
N ARG A 22 11.03 2.74 16.91
CA ARG A 22 10.60 3.47 18.10
C ARG A 22 10.90 2.64 19.34
N ARG A 23 11.35 3.32 20.40
CA ARG A 23 11.69 2.66 21.67
C ARG A 23 10.46 2.14 22.42
N GLN A 24 9.32 2.78 22.24
CA GLN A 24 8.10 2.51 23.00
C GLN A 24 7.38 1.24 22.52
N ASP A 25 7.30 1.05 21.20
CA ASP A 25 6.48 -0.01 20.59
C ASP A 25 7.23 -0.82 19.51
N GLY A 26 8.51 -0.53 19.26
CA GLY A 26 9.32 -1.25 18.29
C GLY A 26 8.92 -1.03 16.83
N VAL A 27 7.93 -0.16 16.56
CA VAL A 27 7.46 0.17 15.21
C VAL A 27 8.54 0.94 14.47
N ARG A 28 8.78 0.56 13.22
CA ARG A 28 9.80 1.20 12.39
C ARG A 28 9.23 2.49 11.79
N GLY A 29 9.94 3.61 11.95
CA GLY A 29 9.56 4.92 11.40
C GLY A 29 10.78 5.68 10.86
N LEU A 30 10.52 6.81 10.21
CA LEU A 30 11.57 7.74 9.76
C LEU A 30 11.80 8.81 10.82
N VAL A 31 13.06 9.03 11.20
CA VAL A 31 13.45 9.94 12.28
C VAL A 31 14.40 11.01 11.76
N ALA A 32 14.14 12.26 12.13
CA ALA A 32 14.95 13.41 11.78
C ALA A 32 16.36 13.32 12.39
N LYS A 33 17.43 13.47 11.60
CA LYS A 33 18.81 13.57 12.14
C LYS A 33 19.18 14.98 12.59
N GLN A 34 18.40 15.97 12.19
CA GLN A 34 18.61 17.38 12.48
C GLN A 34 17.26 18.08 12.65
N ARG A 35 17.29 19.34 13.10
CA ARG A 35 16.09 20.17 13.18
C ARG A 35 15.62 20.59 11.79
N PHE A 36 14.31 20.64 11.58
CA PHE A 36 13.67 21.20 10.39
C PHE A 36 12.69 22.30 10.78
N HIS A 37 12.60 23.33 9.94
CA HIS A 37 11.62 24.40 10.10
C HIS A 37 10.35 24.07 9.35
N ARG A 38 9.25 24.69 9.78
CA ARG A 38 7.98 24.61 9.08
C ARG A 38 8.16 24.99 7.60
N GLY A 39 7.63 24.16 6.72
CA GLY A 39 7.69 24.35 5.27
C GLY A 39 8.94 23.77 4.60
N ASP A 40 9.95 23.31 5.34
CA ASP A 40 11.13 22.65 4.76
C ASP A 40 10.70 21.43 3.94
N VAL A 41 11.34 21.24 2.78
CA VAL A 41 11.14 20.02 1.98
C VAL A 41 11.89 18.87 2.65
N LEU A 42 11.18 17.79 2.95
CA LEU A 42 11.73 16.62 3.60
C LEU A 42 11.96 15.48 2.61
N LEU A 43 10.99 15.25 1.71
CA LEU A 43 11.05 14.21 0.68
C LEU A 43 10.51 14.75 -0.65
N SER A 44 11.10 14.29 -1.76
CA SER A 44 10.54 14.48 -3.09
C SER A 44 10.69 13.19 -3.91
N VAL A 45 9.57 12.51 -4.15
CA VAL A 45 9.51 11.23 -4.87
C VAL A 45 8.91 11.43 -6.27
N PRO A 46 9.69 11.28 -7.35
CA PRO A 46 9.17 11.38 -8.72
C PRO A 46 8.02 10.40 -8.97
N LEU A 47 6.95 10.86 -9.64
CA LEU A 47 5.75 10.05 -9.89
C LEU A 47 6.00 8.79 -10.72
N ARG A 48 7.10 8.75 -11.50
CA ARG A 48 7.52 7.52 -12.20
C ARG A 48 7.82 6.35 -11.25
N TRP A 49 8.05 6.62 -9.96
CA TRP A 49 8.28 5.60 -8.93
C TRP A 49 7.04 5.33 -8.07
N CYS A 50 5.92 5.99 -8.34
CA CYS A 50 4.70 5.88 -7.56
C CYS A 50 3.61 5.15 -8.34
N TYR A 51 2.67 4.56 -7.61
CA TYR A 51 1.46 3.97 -8.15
C TYR A 51 0.25 4.81 -7.75
N LEU A 52 -0.70 4.97 -8.65
CA LEU A 52 -1.93 5.72 -8.49
C LEU A 52 -3.14 4.79 -8.68
N PRO A 53 -3.57 4.08 -7.62
CA PRO A 53 -4.63 3.07 -7.71
C PRO A 53 -5.97 3.59 -8.25
N HIS A 54 -6.29 4.85 -7.97
CA HIS A 54 -7.62 5.42 -8.21
C HIS A 54 -7.60 6.71 -9.04
N ALA A 55 -6.49 7.03 -9.72
CA ALA A 55 -6.38 8.27 -10.51
C ALA A 55 -7.33 8.33 -11.73
N SER A 56 -7.94 7.22 -12.12
CA SER A 56 -8.98 7.20 -13.15
C SER A 56 -9.90 5.99 -13.02
N ARG A 57 -11.19 6.19 -13.30
CA ARG A 57 -12.16 5.09 -13.50
C ARG A 57 -11.99 4.40 -14.86
N ASN A 58 -11.25 5.00 -15.79
CA ASN A 58 -10.96 4.41 -17.10
C ASN A 58 -9.67 3.58 -17.02
N LEU A 59 -9.80 2.27 -17.24
CA LEU A 59 -8.70 1.30 -17.11
C LEU A 59 -7.50 1.58 -18.04
N ARG A 60 -7.75 2.04 -19.27
CA ARG A 60 -6.67 2.43 -20.20
C ARG A 60 -5.91 3.65 -19.70
N ARG A 61 -6.62 4.63 -19.14
CA ARG A 61 -5.99 5.81 -18.51
C ARG A 61 -5.27 5.43 -17.23
N LEU A 62 -5.86 4.59 -16.39
CA LEU A 62 -5.24 4.07 -15.17
C LEU A 62 -3.91 3.36 -15.47
N ARG A 63 -3.87 2.52 -16.51
CA ARG A 63 -2.64 1.90 -17.02
C ARG A 63 -1.60 2.93 -17.44
N ARG A 64 -2.00 4.00 -18.14
CA ARG A 64 -1.10 5.08 -18.55
C ARG A 64 -0.49 5.82 -17.35
N TYR A 65 -1.28 6.10 -16.32
CA TYR A 65 -0.80 6.73 -15.09
C TYR A 65 0.16 5.82 -14.30
N ASN A 66 -0.03 4.50 -14.40
CA ASN A 66 0.73 3.49 -13.66
C ASN A 66 1.82 2.80 -14.51
N ARG A 67 2.37 3.48 -15.52
CA ARG A 67 3.60 3.05 -16.21
C ARG A 67 4.84 3.40 -15.38
N THR A 68 4.85 2.93 -14.14
CA THR A 68 5.93 3.17 -13.19
C THR A 68 7.11 2.24 -13.42
N THR A 69 8.29 2.70 -13.02
CA THR A 69 9.55 1.98 -13.11
C THR A 69 9.94 1.28 -11.81
N LEU A 70 9.16 1.40 -10.72
CA LEU A 70 9.53 0.85 -9.41
C LEU A 70 9.63 -0.68 -9.45
N VAL A 71 8.60 -1.33 -10.01
CA VAL A 71 8.52 -2.79 -10.15
C VAL A 71 8.10 -3.12 -11.59
N PRO A 72 9.03 -3.47 -12.49
CA PRO A 72 8.75 -3.54 -13.94
C PRO A 72 7.61 -4.49 -14.34
N GLU A 73 7.51 -5.64 -13.68
CA GLU A 73 6.47 -6.65 -13.92
C GLU A 73 5.08 -6.19 -13.48
N SER A 74 4.95 -5.15 -12.65
CA SER A 74 3.64 -4.64 -12.25
C SER A 74 2.83 -4.15 -13.44
N VAL A 75 3.48 -3.70 -14.52
CA VAL A 75 2.78 -3.31 -15.75
C VAL A 75 2.16 -4.54 -16.41
N LEU A 76 2.90 -5.65 -16.52
CA LEU A 76 2.38 -6.91 -17.06
C LEU A 76 1.18 -7.41 -16.26
N TRP A 77 1.29 -7.43 -14.93
CA TRP A 77 0.20 -7.84 -14.05
C TRP A 77 -0.99 -6.88 -14.11
N LEU A 78 -0.75 -5.57 -14.21
CA LEU A 78 -1.82 -4.59 -14.38
C LEU A 78 -2.57 -4.80 -15.70
N HIS A 79 -1.87 -5.26 -16.75
CA HIS A 79 -2.53 -5.67 -17.98
C HIS A 79 -3.41 -6.89 -17.74
N ARG A 80 -2.88 -7.97 -17.15
CA ARG A 80 -3.61 -9.23 -16.90
C ARG A 80 -4.82 -9.09 -15.96
N LEU A 81 -4.67 -8.30 -14.90
CA LEU A 81 -5.69 -8.12 -13.85
C LEU A 81 -6.70 -7.01 -14.18
N SER A 82 -6.53 -6.31 -15.31
CA SER A 82 -7.45 -5.27 -15.73
C SER A 82 -8.69 -5.89 -16.40
N PRO A 83 -9.92 -5.44 -16.07
CA PRO A 83 -11.17 -5.93 -16.67
C PRO A 83 -11.25 -5.88 -18.22
N ASP A 84 -10.39 -5.07 -18.85
CA ASP A 84 -10.23 -4.98 -20.31
C ASP A 84 -9.57 -6.21 -20.96
N MET A 85 -9.08 -7.18 -20.18
CA MET A 85 -8.58 -8.45 -20.72
C MET A 85 -9.75 -9.37 -21.07
N PRO A 86 -9.87 -9.81 -22.34
CA PRO A 86 -10.97 -10.63 -22.79
C PRO A 86 -10.91 -12.07 -22.25
N GLU A 87 -9.72 -12.54 -21.88
CA GLU A 87 -9.44 -13.86 -21.33
C GLU A 87 -9.12 -13.72 -19.82
N ASP A 88 -9.60 -14.66 -19.00
CA ASP A 88 -9.31 -14.78 -17.57
C ASP A 88 -9.66 -13.57 -16.69
N ARG A 89 -10.97 -13.27 -16.58
CA ARG A 89 -11.46 -12.25 -15.64
C ARG A 89 -11.22 -12.68 -14.20
N VAL A 90 -10.27 -12.03 -13.55
CA VAL A 90 -10.04 -12.15 -12.11
C VAL A 90 -11.03 -11.27 -11.38
N THR A 91 -11.83 -11.86 -10.49
CA THR A 91 -12.68 -11.09 -9.58
C THR A 91 -11.80 -10.45 -8.51
N LEU A 92 -11.61 -9.14 -8.61
CA LEU A 92 -10.89 -8.34 -7.61
C LEU A 92 -11.79 -7.81 -6.51
N THR A 93 -12.99 -8.37 -6.40
CA THR A 93 -14.00 -8.04 -5.41
C THR A 93 -14.41 -9.32 -4.69
N ALA A 94 -14.52 -9.26 -3.38
CA ALA A 94 -15.05 -10.34 -2.56
C ALA A 94 -16.11 -9.77 -1.62
N SER A 95 -17.14 -10.55 -1.35
CA SER A 95 -18.23 -10.14 -0.48
C SER A 95 -18.56 -11.27 0.48
N VAL A 96 -18.82 -10.92 1.74
CA VAL A 96 -19.26 -11.85 2.77
C VAL A 96 -20.52 -11.30 3.43
N SER A 97 -21.48 -12.17 3.71
CA SER A 97 -22.66 -11.80 4.47
C SER A 97 -22.38 -12.01 5.95
N THR A 98 -22.64 -11.00 6.78
CA THR A 98 -22.53 -11.10 8.23
C THR A 98 -23.73 -11.86 8.80
N GLU A 99 -23.62 -12.30 10.06
CA GLU A 99 -24.73 -12.97 10.77
C GLU A 99 -25.98 -12.06 10.89
N GLU A 100 -25.79 -10.75 10.86
CA GLU A 100 -26.86 -9.73 10.85
C GLU A 100 -27.48 -9.49 9.46
N GLY A 101 -27.05 -10.23 8.44
CA GLY A 101 -27.55 -10.07 7.07
C GLY A 101 -27.00 -8.86 6.32
N ARG A 102 -25.94 -8.21 6.82
CA ARG A 102 -25.23 -7.14 6.09
C ARG A 102 -24.24 -7.76 5.10
N VAL A 103 -24.04 -7.15 3.94
CA VAL A 103 -23.06 -7.63 2.95
C VAL A 103 -21.85 -6.72 2.97
N LEU A 104 -20.73 -7.23 3.47
CA LEU A 104 -19.47 -6.53 3.47
C LEU A 104 -18.70 -6.86 2.19
N THR A 105 -18.43 -5.83 1.38
CA THR A 105 -17.74 -6.00 0.09
C THR A 105 -16.37 -5.33 0.11
N LEU A 106 -15.33 -6.12 -0.17
CA LEU A 106 -13.98 -5.64 -0.37
C LEU A 106 -13.66 -5.61 -1.86
N THR A 107 -13.16 -4.47 -2.36
CA THR A 107 -12.65 -4.36 -3.73
C THR A 107 -11.19 -3.98 -3.70
N LEU A 108 -10.34 -4.72 -4.42
CA LEU A 108 -8.94 -4.42 -4.67
C LEU A 108 -8.81 -3.78 -6.06
N SER A 109 -8.16 -2.63 -6.16
CA SER A 109 -7.94 -2.03 -7.49
C SER A 109 -6.97 -2.89 -8.31
N PRO A 110 -7.05 -2.86 -9.67
CA PRO A 110 -6.09 -3.57 -10.51
C PRO A 110 -4.63 -3.18 -10.27
N VAL A 111 -4.38 -1.96 -9.78
CA VAL A 111 -3.05 -1.43 -9.47
C VAL A 111 -2.53 -1.98 -8.14
N GLU A 112 -3.39 -2.00 -7.10
CA GLU A 112 -3.02 -2.65 -5.84
C GLU A 112 -2.77 -4.14 -6.06
N ALA A 113 -3.65 -4.82 -6.81
CA ALA A 113 -3.51 -6.22 -7.15
C ALA A 113 -2.22 -6.50 -7.93
N SER A 114 -1.91 -5.69 -8.95
CA SER A 114 -0.70 -5.88 -9.74
C SER A 114 0.57 -5.66 -8.93
N LEU A 115 0.59 -4.67 -8.05
CA LEU A 115 1.72 -4.44 -7.15
C LEU A 115 1.83 -5.55 -6.10
N ALA A 116 0.72 -5.99 -5.51
CA ALA A 116 0.69 -7.07 -4.53
C ALA A 116 1.26 -8.37 -5.11
N VAL A 117 0.83 -8.77 -6.31
CA VAL A 117 1.38 -9.94 -7.02
C VAL A 117 2.87 -9.77 -7.28
N SER A 118 3.29 -8.59 -7.77
CA SER A 118 4.70 -8.34 -8.08
C SER A 118 5.59 -8.42 -6.83
N VAL A 119 5.13 -7.83 -5.73
CA VAL A 119 5.80 -7.86 -4.42
C VAL A 119 5.86 -9.30 -3.89
N ALA A 120 4.74 -10.03 -3.91
CA ALA A 120 4.64 -11.40 -3.43
C ALA A 120 5.57 -12.34 -4.22
N LEU A 121 5.53 -12.31 -5.55
CA LEU A 121 6.36 -13.16 -6.39
C LEU A 121 7.85 -12.83 -6.22
N ARG A 122 8.23 -11.55 -6.18
CA ARG A 122 9.63 -11.19 -5.89
C ARG A 122 10.07 -11.74 -4.54
N TYR A 123 9.27 -11.59 -3.50
CA TYR A 123 9.59 -12.13 -2.18
C TYR A 123 9.70 -13.66 -2.21
N PHE A 124 8.74 -14.35 -2.82
CA PHE A 124 8.72 -15.80 -2.98
C PHE A 124 10.02 -16.32 -3.63
N TRP A 125 10.39 -15.77 -4.78
CA TRP A 125 11.59 -16.19 -5.49
C TRP A 125 12.89 -15.84 -4.75
N GLN A 126 12.94 -14.71 -4.05
CA GLN A 126 14.14 -14.26 -3.36
C GLN A 126 14.36 -14.94 -2.01
N LYS A 127 13.29 -15.18 -1.25
CA LYS A 127 13.34 -15.58 0.15
C LYS A 127 12.88 -17.01 0.41
N ILE A 128 11.92 -17.52 -0.36
CA ILE A 128 11.40 -18.89 -0.17
C ILE A 128 12.13 -19.87 -1.08
N ILE A 129 12.16 -19.58 -2.39
CA ILE A 129 12.86 -20.44 -3.35
C ILE A 129 14.37 -20.35 -3.16
N MET A 130 14.87 -19.19 -2.73
CA MET A 130 16.29 -18.91 -2.52
C MET A 130 17.14 -19.48 -3.65
N LEU A 131 16.97 -18.99 -4.89
CA LEU A 131 17.69 -19.46 -6.09
C LEU A 131 19.23 -19.44 -5.92
N LYS A 132 19.76 -20.45 -5.23
CA LYS A 132 21.17 -20.80 -5.06
C LYS A 132 21.21 -22.32 -5.20
N ASP A 133 21.91 -22.81 -6.22
CA ASP A 133 22.38 -24.19 -6.15
C ASP A 133 23.50 -24.29 -5.09
N ARG A 134 23.94 -25.52 -4.76
CA ARG A 134 25.06 -25.76 -3.83
C ARG A 134 26.39 -25.09 -4.25
N ASN A 135 26.47 -24.53 -5.46
CA ASN A 135 27.63 -23.85 -6.04
C ASN A 135 27.40 -22.33 -6.26
N GLY A 136 26.28 -21.76 -5.81
CA GLY A 136 25.96 -20.33 -5.94
C GLY A 136 25.53 -19.86 -7.34
N ILE A 137 25.27 -20.76 -8.29
CA ILE A 137 24.81 -20.43 -9.65
C ILE A 137 23.30 -20.72 -9.75
N GLY A 138 22.49 -19.78 -9.28
CA GLY A 138 21.02 -19.88 -9.38
C GLY A 138 20.54 -19.76 -10.84
N ARG A 139 19.50 -20.53 -11.20
CA ARG A 139 18.80 -20.44 -12.50
C ARG A 139 18.31 -19.01 -12.72
N GLN A 140 18.99 -18.28 -13.60
CA GLN A 140 18.69 -16.87 -13.90
C GLN A 140 17.42 -16.68 -14.76
N ALA A 141 16.85 -17.77 -15.26
CA ALA A 141 15.75 -17.76 -16.24
C ALA A 141 14.33 -17.76 -15.63
N LEU A 142 14.18 -18.00 -14.31
CA LEU A 142 12.87 -18.13 -13.68
C LEU A 142 12.62 -17.00 -12.68
N GLY A 143 11.36 -16.60 -12.56
CA GLY A 143 10.89 -15.56 -11.68
C GLY A 143 11.14 -14.13 -12.20
N PRO A 144 10.82 -13.11 -11.38
CA PRO A 144 10.94 -11.71 -11.78
C PRO A 144 12.39 -11.33 -12.14
N PRO A 145 12.59 -10.41 -13.11
CA PRO A 145 13.92 -9.96 -13.49
C PRO A 145 14.63 -9.29 -12.32
N ARG A 146 15.96 -9.51 -12.21
CA ARG A 146 16.81 -8.89 -11.17
C ARG A 146 16.90 -7.39 -11.41
N VAL A 147 16.14 -6.62 -10.66
CA VAL A 147 16.08 -5.17 -10.77
C VAL A 147 16.30 -4.61 -9.39
N ARG A 148 17.52 -4.09 -9.17
CA ARG A 148 17.99 -3.63 -7.85
C ARG A 148 17.00 -2.72 -7.13
N ILE A 149 16.37 -1.79 -7.85
CA ILE A 149 15.39 -0.86 -7.26
C ILE A 149 14.17 -1.61 -6.72
N ALA A 150 13.61 -2.52 -7.52
CA ALA A 150 12.47 -3.34 -7.12
C ALA A 150 12.83 -4.24 -5.93
N ASP A 151 14.01 -4.85 -5.95
CA ASP A 151 14.49 -5.73 -4.88
C ASP A 151 14.71 -4.97 -3.57
N LEU A 152 15.26 -3.75 -3.65
CA LEU A 152 15.40 -2.85 -2.50
C LEU A 152 14.03 -2.39 -1.97
N TYR A 153 13.05 -2.13 -2.85
CA TYR A 153 11.70 -1.78 -2.43
C TYR A 153 11.04 -2.95 -1.69
N VAL A 154 11.03 -4.16 -2.27
CA VAL A 154 10.47 -5.36 -1.62
C VAL A 154 11.16 -5.65 -0.29
N SER A 155 12.49 -5.49 -0.21
CA SER A 155 13.24 -5.66 1.03
C SER A 155 12.93 -4.60 2.10
N SER A 156 12.38 -3.45 1.71
CA SER A 156 11.95 -2.40 2.65
C SER A 156 10.55 -2.65 3.24
N LEU A 157 9.79 -3.59 2.66
CA LEU A 157 8.45 -3.94 3.10
C LEU A 157 8.51 -4.97 4.25
N PRO A 158 7.61 -4.90 5.24
CA PRO A 158 7.60 -5.75 6.43
C PRO A 158 6.96 -7.13 6.14
N LEU A 159 7.17 -7.71 4.96
CA LEU A 159 6.55 -9.00 4.59
C LEU A 159 6.93 -10.12 5.55
N GLU A 160 8.18 -10.17 5.98
CA GLU A 160 8.67 -11.16 6.93
C GLU A 160 7.99 -11.04 8.29
N ASP A 161 7.76 -9.81 8.75
CA ASP A 161 7.00 -9.56 9.98
C ASP A 161 5.58 -10.13 9.83
N TYR A 162 4.87 -9.79 8.75
CA TYR A 162 3.52 -10.29 8.46
C TYR A 162 3.43 -11.83 8.38
N LEU A 163 4.41 -12.48 7.77
CA LEU A 163 4.46 -13.94 7.67
C LEU A 163 4.77 -14.59 9.02
N SER A 164 5.57 -13.93 9.88
CA SER A 164 5.98 -14.49 11.18
C SER A 164 4.92 -14.37 12.27
N TYR A 165 4.15 -13.28 12.30
CA TYR A 165 3.13 -13.05 13.33
C TYR A 165 1.79 -13.76 13.02
N GLY A 166 1.63 -14.26 11.80
CA GLY A 166 0.34 -14.71 11.30
C GLY A 166 -0.53 -13.53 10.85
N LEU A 167 -1.21 -13.69 9.73
CA LEU A 167 -1.97 -12.62 9.07
C LEU A 167 -3.30 -12.30 9.77
N GLU A 168 -3.71 -13.16 10.71
CA GLU A 168 -4.91 -13.04 11.54
C GLU A 168 -4.66 -12.26 12.84
N ALA A 169 -3.43 -12.28 13.38
CA ALA A 169 -3.09 -11.65 14.66
C ALA A 169 -3.42 -10.13 14.74
N PRO A 170 -3.28 -9.33 13.65
CA PRO A 170 -3.64 -7.91 13.67
C PRO A 170 -5.15 -7.60 13.57
N TYR A 171 -6.02 -8.61 13.50
CA TYR A 171 -7.49 -8.50 13.34
C TYR A 171 -8.27 -9.09 14.51
N PHE A 172 -7.58 -9.38 15.62
CA PHE A 172 -8.24 -9.64 16.90
C PHE A 172 -8.58 -8.31 17.59
N SER A 173 -9.32 -7.43 16.92
CA SER A 173 -10.07 -6.39 17.62
C SER A 173 -11.47 -6.95 17.93
N SER A 174 -12.08 -6.46 19.01
CA SER A 174 -13.39 -6.91 19.53
C SER A 174 -14.58 -6.59 18.61
N ALA A 175 -14.34 -6.19 17.36
CA ALA A 175 -15.37 -5.90 16.38
C ALA A 175 -15.69 -7.15 15.54
N GLU A 176 -16.91 -7.66 15.67
CA GLU A 176 -17.46 -8.85 15.00
C GLU A 176 -17.37 -8.82 13.44
N TYR A 177 -16.96 -7.69 12.86
CA TYR A 177 -16.84 -7.48 11.41
C TYR A 177 -15.43 -7.73 10.84
N GLU A 178 -14.39 -7.94 11.67
CA GLU A 178 -13.01 -8.06 11.20
C GLU A 178 -12.63 -9.44 10.65
N SER A 179 -13.16 -10.53 11.22
CA SER A 179 -13.01 -11.89 10.68
C SER A 179 -13.63 -12.03 9.27
N ASN A 180 -14.74 -11.32 9.06
CA ASN A 180 -15.43 -11.20 7.79
C ASN A 180 -14.57 -10.45 6.75
N MET A 181 -13.80 -9.44 7.17
CA MET A 181 -12.83 -8.76 6.31
C MET A 181 -11.64 -9.64 5.91
N HIS A 182 -11.11 -10.45 6.85
CA HIS A 182 -10.04 -11.40 6.53
C HIS A 182 -10.47 -12.40 5.46
N SER A 183 -11.64 -13.02 5.64
CA SER A 183 -12.24 -13.96 4.67
C SER A 183 -12.34 -13.37 3.25
N ASN A 184 -12.73 -12.09 3.13
CA ASN A 184 -12.79 -11.41 1.84
C ASN A 184 -11.39 -11.25 1.19
N ILE A 185 -10.36 -10.98 2.00
CA ILE A 185 -8.98 -10.84 1.50
C ILE A 185 -8.44 -12.19 1.06
N GLU A 186 -8.74 -13.27 1.78
CA GLU A 186 -8.39 -14.65 1.39
C GLU A 186 -9.02 -15.04 0.05
N GLN A 187 -10.30 -14.74 -0.15
CA GLN A 187 -10.97 -14.99 -1.43
C GLN A 187 -10.29 -14.24 -2.60
N ILE A 188 -9.92 -12.98 -2.39
CA ILE A 188 -9.16 -12.23 -3.40
C ILE A 188 -7.78 -12.86 -3.60
N ALA A 189 -7.10 -13.30 -2.54
CA ALA A 189 -5.80 -13.95 -2.64
C ALA A 189 -5.87 -15.26 -3.44
N TRP A 190 -6.90 -16.09 -3.27
CA TRP A 190 -7.11 -17.29 -4.07
C TRP A 190 -7.35 -16.95 -5.54
N ASN A 191 -8.17 -15.94 -5.84
CA ASN A 191 -8.37 -15.49 -7.23
C ASN A 191 -7.05 -15.01 -7.88
N LEU A 192 -6.19 -14.33 -7.10
CA LEU A 192 -4.87 -13.91 -7.58
C LEU A 192 -3.92 -15.10 -7.78
N ARG A 193 -3.96 -16.11 -6.89
CA ARG A 193 -3.20 -17.36 -7.04
C ARG A 193 -3.58 -18.07 -8.32
N ASP A 194 -4.88 -18.26 -8.58
CA ASP A 194 -5.36 -18.91 -9.81
C ASP A 194 -4.90 -18.14 -11.05
N CYS A 195 -4.97 -16.81 -11.02
CA CYS A 195 -4.46 -15.97 -12.10
C CYS A 195 -2.95 -16.14 -12.33
N ILE A 196 -2.16 -16.21 -11.25
CA ILE A 196 -0.72 -16.44 -11.31
C ILE A 196 -0.45 -17.79 -11.97
N LEU A 197 -1.13 -18.85 -11.52
CA LEU A 197 -0.95 -20.22 -12.04
C LEU A 197 -1.34 -20.32 -13.52
N SER A 198 -2.46 -19.72 -13.95
CA SER A 198 -2.88 -19.71 -15.35
C SER A 198 -1.89 -19.03 -16.29
N HIS A 199 -1.12 -18.07 -15.78
CA HIS A 199 -0.15 -17.29 -16.57
C HIS A 199 1.31 -17.70 -16.33
N ALA A 200 1.56 -18.69 -15.49
CA ALA A 200 2.90 -19.17 -15.16
C ALA A 200 3.44 -20.03 -16.31
N PRO A 201 4.69 -19.82 -16.76
CA PRO A 201 5.40 -20.80 -17.58
C PRO A 201 5.42 -22.17 -16.87
N GLN A 202 5.46 -23.26 -17.64
CA GLN A 202 5.40 -24.62 -17.09
C GLN A 202 6.44 -24.86 -15.98
N GLU A 203 7.64 -24.31 -16.14
CA GLU A 203 8.72 -24.44 -15.16
C GLU A 203 8.44 -23.69 -13.86
N GLU A 204 7.79 -22.53 -13.93
CA GLU A 204 7.38 -21.78 -12.74
C GLU A 204 6.15 -22.41 -12.08
N TYR A 205 5.19 -22.87 -12.89
CA TYR A 205 3.97 -23.55 -12.41
C TYR A 205 4.32 -24.71 -11.50
N ILE A 206 5.24 -25.59 -11.91
CA ILE A 206 5.68 -26.75 -11.11
C ILE A 206 6.24 -26.31 -9.75
N ILE A 207 6.92 -25.16 -9.69
CA ILE A 207 7.51 -24.63 -8.46
C ILE A 207 6.44 -24.05 -7.54
N TYR A 208 5.46 -23.34 -8.11
CA TYR A 208 4.32 -22.82 -7.38
C TYR A 208 3.44 -23.95 -6.83
N ASP A 209 3.15 -24.96 -7.64
CA ASP A 209 2.34 -26.12 -7.29
C ASP A 209 3.01 -27.00 -6.22
N ALA A 210 4.35 -27.06 -6.21
CA ALA A 210 5.11 -27.75 -5.17
C ALA A 210 5.14 -27.00 -3.82
N ARG A 211 4.74 -25.72 -3.77
CA ARG A 211 4.76 -24.85 -2.58
C ARG A 211 3.51 -23.97 -2.48
N PRO A 212 2.30 -24.56 -2.46
CA PRO A 212 1.07 -23.80 -2.55
C PRO A 212 0.84 -22.96 -1.29
N SER A 213 1.11 -23.52 -0.10
CA SER A 213 0.90 -22.83 1.18
C SER A 213 1.80 -21.61 1.33
N GLU A 214 3.07 -21.72 0.93
CA GLU A 214 4.00 -20.60 0.97
C GLU A 214 3.63 -19.52 -0.04
N LEU A 215 3.18 -19.90 -1.24
CA LEU A 215 2.68 -18.98 -2.26
C LEU A 215 1.43 -18.22 -1.78
N ASP A 216 0.46 -18.94 -1.20
CA ASP A 216 -0.78 -18.34 -0.68
C ASP A 216 -0.47 -17.33 0.43
N SER A 217 0.43 -17.70 1.35
CA SER A 217 0.83 -16.84 2.47
C SER A 217 1.50 -15.54 1.98
N VAL A 218 2.37 -15.60 0.97
CA VAL A 218 3.02 -14.38 0.44
C VAL A 218 2.10 -13.52 -0.41
N ILE A 219 1.15 -14.12 -1.14
CA ILE A 219 0.11 -13.35 -1.85
C ILE A 219 -0.73 -12.59 -0.84
N LEU A 220 -1.20 -13.27 0.20
CA LEU A 220 -2.02 -12.67 1.25
C LEU A 220 -1.27 -11.55 1.99
N ALA A 221 -0.02 -11.81 2.41
CA ALA A 221 0.86 -10.79 3.01
C ALA A 221 1.11 -9.62 2.05
N GLY A 222 1.29 -9.89 0.76
CA GLY A 222 1.46 -8.89 -0.29
C GLY A 222 0.26 -7.95 -0.40
N ILE A 223 -0.97 -8.49 -0.38
CA ILE A 223 -2.18 -7.67 -0.38
C ILE A 223 -2.20 -6.76 0.85
N TYR A 224 -1.97 -7.32 2.05
CA TYR A 224 -1.96 -6.54 3.29
C TYR A 224 -0.95 -5.40 3.28
N VAL A 225 0.29 -5.71 2.92
CA VAL A 225 1.39 -4.76 2.89
C VAL A 225 1.12 -3.63 1.89
N VAL A 226 0.58 -3.95 0.71
CA VAL A 226 0.26 -2.96 -0.32
C VAL A 226 -0.92 -2.10 0.10
N ARG A 227 -2.02 -2.72 0.56
CA ARG A 227 -3.23 -2.02 1.03
C ARG A 227 -2.92 -1.01 2.11
N ALA A 228 -2.13 -1.41 3.11
CA ALA A 228 -1.80 -0.55 4.24
C ALA A 228 -0.84 0.60 3.89
N ARG A 229 -0.30 0.63 2.66
CA ARG A 229 0.58 1.68 2.12
C ARG A 229 -0.10 2.58 1.10
N THR A 230 -1.37 2.33 0.81
CA THR A 230 -2.18 3.20 -0.04
C THR A 230 -2.61 4.42 0.76
N ILE A 231 -2.03 5.57 0.48
CA ILE A 231 -2.31 6.84 1.19
C ILE A 231 -3.15 7.73 0.28
N ARG A 232 -4.16 8.42 0.82
CA ARG A 232 -4.90 9.46 0.09
C ARG A 232 -4.14 10.78 0.16
N MET A 233 -3.92 11.44 -0.97
CA MET A 233 -3.18 12.71 -1.02
C MET A 233 -3.86 13.72 -1.95
N LYS A 234 -3.76 15.01 -1.59
CA LYS A 234 -4.15 16.12 -2.46
C LYS A 234 -3.26 16.21 -3.70
N VAL A 235 -3.86 16.60 -4.82
CA VAL A 235 -3.20 16.82 -6.10
C VAL A 235 -3.16 18.32 -6.40
N ILE A 236 -1.95 18.86 -6.51
CA ILE A 236 -1.70 20.25 -6.90
C ILE A 236 -1.51 20.30 -8.42
N HIS A 237 -2.42 21.00 -9.11
CA HIS A 237 -2.44 21.14 -10.57
C HIS A 237 -1.63 22.35 -11.09
N GLY A 238 -1.09 23.18 -10.20
CA GLY A 238 -0.33 24.38 -10.56
C GLY A 238 -1.21 25.64 -10.50
N ALA A 239 -1.35 26.35 -11.63
CA ALA A 239 -2.10 27.60 -11.71
C ALA A 239 -3.63 27.42 -11.59
N ASP A 240 -4.11 26.19 -11.74
CA ASP A 240 -5.52 25.85 -11.60
C ASP A 240 -5.78 25.39 -10.17
N THR A 241 -6.28 26.30 -9.33
CA THR A 241 -6.71 26.04 -7.95
C THR A 241 -8.15 25.57 -7.86
N SER A 242 -8.86 25.44 -9.00
CA SER A 242 -10.31 25.28 -9.02
C SER A 242 -10.81 23.87 -8.68
N ILE A 243 -9.91 22.88 -8.59
CA ILE A 243 -10.26 21.51 -8.20
C ILE A 243 -9.14 20.93 -7.32
N ASP A 244 -9.29 21.06 -6.00
CA ASP A 244 -8.59 20.20 -5.04
C ASP A 244 -9.10 18.77 -5.26
N SER A 245 -8.43 18.00 -6.13
CA SER A 245 -8.70 16.57 -6.25
C SER A 245 -7.76 15.80 -5.32
N ALA A 246 -8.31 14.84 -4.57
CA ALA A 246 -7.53 13.88 -3.83
C ALA A 246 -7.51 12.55 -4.59
N THR A 247 -6.38 11.85 -4.56
CA THR A 247 -6.26 10.49 -5.09
C THR A 247 -5.47 9.62 -4.13
N SER A 248 -5.75 8.32 -4.14
CA SER A 248 -4.89 7.32 -3.52
C SER A 248 -3.58 7.21 -4.29
N ILE A 249 -2.49 6.99 -3.55
CA ILE A 249 -1.14 6.80 -4.07
C ILE A 249 -0.36 5.83 -3.18
N ILE A 250 0.52 5.05 -3.80
CA ILE A 250 1.57 4.30 -3.14
C ILE A 250 2.89 4.93 -3.57
N ALA A 251 3.62 5.48 -2.63
CA ALA A 251 4.83 6.25 -2.88
C ALA A 251 5.97 5.69 -2.01
N PRO A 252 7.02 5.10 -2.60
CA PRO A 252 8.08 4.47 -1.83
C PRO A 252 8.74 5.47 -0.89
N ILE A 253 9.07 5.03 0.32
CA ILE A 253 9.66 5.81 1.42
C ILE A 253 8.64 6.73 2.11
N VAL A 254 7.76 7.37 1.35
CA VAL A 254 6.64 8.15 1.94
C VAL A 254 5.67 7.22 2.66
N ASP A 255 5.46 6.02 2.11
CA ASP A 255 4.73 4.91 2.70
C ASP A 255 5.39 4.27 3.94
N ALA A 256 6.55 4.76 4.36
CA ALA A 256 7.21 4.40 5.61
C ALA A 256 7.04 5.47 6.72
N LEU A 257 6.34 6.58 6.44
CA LEU A 257 5.97 7.57 7.44
C LEU A 257 4.76 7.07 8.22
N ASN A 258 4.89 6.99 9.54
CA ASN A 258 3.81 6.49 10.41
C ASN A 258 2.66 7.50 10.53
N HIS A 259 1.53 7.00 11.02
CA HIS A 259 0.34 7.80 11.25
C HIS A 259 0.45 8.64 12.54
N SER A 260 -0.03 9.90 12.49
CA SER A 260 -0.37 10.70 13.67
C SER A 260 -1.61 11.55 13.35
N ALA A 261 -2.67 11.42 14.14
CA ALA A 261 -3.95 12.09 13.88
C ALA A 261 -3.91 13.58 14.28
N GLU A 262 -3.38 13.88 15.47
CA GLU A 262 -3.47 15.21 16.09
C GLU A 262 -2.22 16.06 15.86
N ASP A 263 -1.05 15.43 15.81
CA ASP A 263 0.24 16.12 15.74
C ASP A 263 1.13 15.53 14.64
N ALA A 264 0.61 15.55 13.41
CA ALA A 264 1.39 15.14 12.25
C ALA A 264 2.54 16.12 12.01
N THR A 265 3.77 15.61 11.95
CA THR A 265 4.94 16.46 11.72
C THR A 265 5.05 16.91 10.26
N CYS A 266 4.41 16.17 9.35
CA CYS A 266 4.56 16.33 7.91
C CYS A 266 3.22 16.46 7.19
N GLU A 267 3.26 17.15 6.05
CA GLU A 267 2.20 17.16 5.05
C GLU A 267 2.75 16.63 3.72
N ALA A 268 1.93 15.88 2.99
CA ALA A 268 2.28 15.29 1.71
C ALA A 268 1.26 15.65 0.62
N CYS A 269 1.73 15.91 -0.59
CA CYS A 269 0.90 16.18 -1.75
C CYS A 269 1.51 15.63 -3.04
N ILE A 270 0.67 15.40 -4.04
CA ILE A 270 1.08 15.10 -5.41
C ILE A 270 1.17 16.43 -6.16
N SER A 271 2.38 16.83 -6.55
CA SER A 271 2.60 18.04 -7.33
C SER A 271 2.77 17.69 -8.80
N LEU A 272 1.72 17.85 -9.61
CA LEU A 272 1.77 17.62 -11.06
C LEU A 272 2.81 18.51 -11.77
N PRO A 273 2.97 19.81 -11.46
CA PRO A 273 3.99 20.65 -12.08
C PRO A 273 5.43 20.15 -11.86
N ARG A 274 5.66 19.48 -10.73
CA ARG A 274 6.97 18.88 -10.38
C ARG A 274 7.07 17.41 -10.76
N SER A 275 5.97 16.82 -11.23
CA SER A 275 5.83 15.37 -11.46
C SER A 275 6.37 14.54 -10.28
N ALA A 276 6.02 14.95 -9.05
CA ALA A 276 6.53 14.33 -7.83
C ALA A 276 5.52 14.38 -6.67
N VAL A 277 5.62 13.40 -5.78
CA VAL A 277 5.10 13.49 -4.41
C VAL A 277 6.09 14.31 -3.60
N VAL A 278 5.59 15.34 -2.91
CA VAL A 278 6.41 16.22 -2.08
C VAL A 278 5.91 16.12 -0.65
N VAL A 279 6.84 15.87 0.27
CA VAL A 279 6.59 15.90 1.71
C VAL A 279 7.31 17.09 2.31
N ARG A 280 6.59 17.89 3.08
CA ARG A 280 7.12 19.07 3.80
C ARG A 280 6.84 18.97 5.29
N ALA A 281 7.67 19.65 6.07
CA ALA A 281 7.43 19.82 7.49
C ALA A 281 6.16 20.69 7.71
N ALA A 282 5.15 20.14 8.39
CA ALA A 282 3.91 20.85 8.72
C ALA A 282 4.12 21.86 9.85
N ARG A 283 5.08 21.56 10.73
CA ARG A 283 5.54 22.36 11.86
C ARG A 283 7.06 22.26 12.03
N GLU A 284 7.63 22.88 13.05
CA GLU A 284 9.01 22.62 13.42
C GLU A 284 9.19 21.18 13.89
N ILE A 285 10.30 20.56 13.50
CA ILE A 285 10.64 19.17 13.83
C ILE A 285 12.00 19.17 14.51
N ALA A 286 12.09 18.62 15.72
CA ALA A 286 13.35 18.51 16.46
C ALA A 286 14.23 17.37 15.91
N ALA A 287 15.53 17.46 16.18
CA ALA A 287 16.43 16.34 15.90
C ALA A 287 16.06 15.14 16.80
N GLY A 288 15.97 13.95 16.22
CA GLY A 288 15.53 12.73 16.90
C GLY A 288 14.01 12.53 16.92
N GLU A 289 13.24 13.47 16.39
CA GLU A 289 11.78 13.36 16.29
C GLU A 289 11.35 12.50 15.09
N GLU A 290 10.28 11.73 15.25
CA GLU A 290 9.70 10.91 14.19
C GLU A 290 8.92 11.77 13.19
N LEU A 291 9.03 11.43 11.91
CA LEU A 291 8.24 12.02 10.86
C LEU A 291 6.94 11.22 10.69
N THR A 292 5.81 11.90 10.83
CA THR A 292 4.46 11.32 10.76
C THR A 292 3.56 12.08 9.77
N LEU A 293 2.61 11.36 9.18
CA LEU A 293 1.55 11.92 8.34
C LEU A 293 0.20 11.67 9.01
N ASN A 294 -0.75 12.58 8.80
CA ASN A 294 -2.15 12.28 9.10
C ASN A 294 -2.77 11.58 7.87
N TYR A 295 -3.24 10.35 8.07
CA TYR A 295 -3.83 9.54 7.00
C TYR A 295 -5.30 9.92 6.73
N HIS A 296 -5.93 10.64 7.65
CA HIS A 296 -7.35 11.00 7.69
C HIS A 296 -7.61 12.40 7.11
N SER A 297 -6.56 13.16 6.79
CA SER A 297 -6.70 14.58 6.40
C SER A 297 -7.55 14.81 5.14
N PHE A 298 -7.86 13.75 4.39
CA PHE A 298 -8.53 13.84 3.09
C PHE A 298 -9.75 12.91 2.93
N THR A 299 -10.18 12.23 4.01
CA THR A 299 -11.43 11.44 4.02
C THR A 299 -12.67 12.33 4.08
N ASN A 300 -12.58 13.56 4.61
CA ASN A 300 -13.74 14.43 4.91
C ASN A 300 -14.18 15.45 3.84
N GLN A 301 -13.79 15.32 2.56
CA GLN A 301 -14.15 16.33 1.51
C GLN A 301 -14.97 15.79 0.33
N SER A 302 -15.70 14.69 0.51
CA SER A 302 -16.59 14.13 -0.52
C SER A 302 -18.06 14.53 -0.37
N THR A 303 -18.40 15.55 0.43
CA THR A 303 -19.77 16.08 0.57
C THR A 303 -19.79 17.59 0.39
N GLY A 304 -19.90 18.05 -0.86
CA GLY A 304 -19.96 19.48 -1.17
C GLY A 304 -20.18 19.76 -2.65
N GLY A 305 -21.34 19.40 -3.18
CA GLY A 305 -21.69 19.66 -4.57
C GLY A 305 -23.13 19.30 -4.92
N ARG A 306 -24.10 19.71 -4.09
CA ARG A 306 -25.50 19.75 -4.51
C ARG A 306 -25.65 20.85 -5.56
N LEU A 307 -25.72 20.45 -6.83
CA LEU A 307 -26.43 21.23 -7.83
C LEU A 307 -27.92 21.13 -7.46
N ASP A 308 -28.49 22.24 -7.00
CA ASP A 308 -29.92 22.38 -6.78
C ASP A 308 -30.66 22.18 -8.11
N VAL A 309 -31.31 21.03 -8.26
CA VAL A 309 -32.37 20.82 -9.24
C VAL A 309 -33.70 21.15 -8.52
N PRO A 310 -34.43 22.19 -8.93
CA PRO A 310 -35.70 22.53 -8.30
C PRO A 310 -36.80 21.61 -8.84
N GLY A 311 -37.32 20.72 -8.00
CA GLY A 311 -38.61 20.06 -8.23
C GLY A 311 -38.61 18.56 -7.91
N GLY A 312 -39.22 18.20 -6.77
CA GLY A 312 -39.53 16.81 -6.44
C GLY A 312 -39.28 16.49 -4.97
N ARG A 313 -40.31 16.68 -4.14
CA ARG A 313 -40.30 16.33 -2.72
C ARG A 313 -40.18 14.82 -2.54
N CYS A 314 -39.14 14.38 -1.83
CA CYS A 314 -39.18 13.34 -0.80
C CYS A 314 -37.88 13.39 0.02
N ARG A 315 -38.01 13.63 1.33
CA ARG A 315 -36.97 13.52 2.38
C ARG A 315 -37.72 13.20 3.69
N PRO A 316 -37.09 12.60 4.72
CA PRO A 316 -35.83 11.87 4.76
C PRO A 316 -36.00 10.43 5.30
N ALA A 317 -35.08 9.53 4.95
CA ALA A 317 -34.68 8.44 5.84
C ALA A 317 -33.19 8.66 6.09
N THR A 318 -32.87 8.96 7.35
CA THR A 318 -31.54 8.97 7.92
C THR A 318 -31.02 7.54 7.98
N ASP A 319 -29.92 7.25 7.31
CA ASP A 319 -28.92 6.32 7.82
C ASP A 319 -27.59 6.64 7.13
N ASP A 320 -26.79 7.42 7.86
CA ASP A 320 -25.36 7.58 7.66
C ASP A 320 -24.71 6.24 8.03
N THR A 321 -24.31 5.47 7.02
CA THR A 321 -23.26 4.46 7.18
C THR A 321 -22.18 4.73 6.14
N ASP A 322 -21.40 5.77 6.43
CA ASP A 322 -20.07 6.00 5.86
C ASP A 322 -19.13 4.87 6.33
N GLU A 323 -19.26 3.68 5.74
CA GLU A 323 -18.33 2.55 5.94
C GLU A 323 -17.09 2.63 5.02
N GLU A 324 -16.55 3.83 4.79
CA GLU A 324 -15.22 4.01 4.16
C GLU A 324 -14.09 4.23 5.19
N GLY A 325 -14.39 4.20 6.50
CA GLY A 325 -13.46 4.51 7.60
C GLY A 325 -12.62 3.36 8.19
N MET A 326 -12.72 2.12 7.71
CA MET A 326 -12.15 0.93 8.40
C MET A 326 -10.66 0.60 8.12
N TRP A 327 -9.84 1.55 7.66
CA TRP A 327 -8.39 1.31 7.44
C TRP A 327 -7.50 2.01 8.47
N GLU A 328 -8.12 2.72 9.40
CA GLU A 328 -7.49 3.59 10.38
C GLU A 328 -7.23 2.82 11.68
N SER A 329 -6.14 2.04 11.79
CA SER A 329 -5.50 1.67 13.09
C SER A 329 -4.45 0.54 13.10
N ARG A 330 -4.05 -0.12 12.01
CA ARG A 330 -3.30 -1.40 12.14
C ARG A 330 -1.76 -1.38 12.29
N TYR A 331 -1.15 -0.26 12.69
CA TYR A 331 0.31 -0.22 12.97
C TYR A 331 0.72 0.38 14.31
N LEU A 332 -0.19 0.42 15.28
CA LEU A 332 0.15 0.67 16.67
C LEU A 332 -0.06 -0.62 17.45
N PHE A 333 1.03 -1.32 17.77
CA PHE A 333 0.99 -2.35 18.81
C PHE A 333 0.93 -1.60 20.16
N PRO A 334 -0.15 -1.69 20.96
CA PRO A 334 -0.05 -1.32 22.36
C PRO A 334 0.84 -2.36 23.04
N HIS A 335 1.96 -1.91 23.59
CA HIS A 335 2.71 -2.68 24.56
C HIS A 335 1.82 -2.79 25.81
N GLU A 336 1.36 -3.99 26.15
CA GLU A 336 0.71 -4.26 27.43
C GLU A 336 1.64 -3.82 28.56
N SER A 337 1.26 -2.72 29.20
CA SER A 337 1.93 -2.18 30.37
C SER A 337 1.19 -2.71 31.59
N GLY A 338 1.75 -3.75 32.20
CA GLY A 338 1.56 -4.06 33.62
C GLY A 338 0.34 -4.91 33.98
N MET A 339 0.57 -6.22 34.14
CA MET A 339 -0.08 -6.94 35.23
C MET A 339 0.95 -7.21 36.33
N ASN A 340 0.78 -6.47 37.43
CA ASN A 340 1.36 -6.81 38.72
C ASN A 340 0.75 -8.14 39.17
N ILE A 341 1.61 -9.12 39.42
CA ILE A 341 1.27 -10.33 40.15
C ILE A 341 1.21 -9.94 41.63
N HIS A 342 0.04 -10.13 42.24
CA HIS A 342 -0.11 -10.33 43.67
C HIS A 342 -0.32 -11.81 43.95
#